data_AF-A0A351FMI5-F1
#
_entry.id   AF-A0A351FMI5-F1
#
_cell.length_a   1.000
_cell.length_b   1.000
_cell.length_c   1.000
_cell.angle_alpha   90.00
_cell.angle_beta   90.00
_cell.angle_gamma   90.00
#
_symmetry.space_group_name_H-M   'P 1'
#
loop_
_entity.id
_entity.type
_entity.pdbx_description
1 polymer ?
#
loop_
_entity_poly.entity_id
_entity_poly.type
_entity_poly.pdbx_seq_one_letter_code
_entity_poly.pdbx_strand_id
1 'polypeptide(L)'
;MCASLFSLCSGRFTEAGLISLDFTNSTATFNGGTTFSNLSDDNNLVIRWGSIASLGGADIDLVATVTGGTYEANNIGGSRVHLNGLSGPTAANYRFGRINLRADRSANFTFTLVDPSDSDKEVVADFNFSVLDLDTGLFLGSVTPVNGMESVQLLSQDGTVTWETTANTELSSTYQPTTPAASWAPPVITPTQPFFGATTSGTGADNPRDPLNLTDQQINRTVSFSFQDTSTFTLRLGLGPVDGDANDGGRNFLFDGDVAAVPEPASITVFSLLATSILLWRRRRHRSAIICQ
;
A
#
# COMPACT_ATOMS: atom_id res chain seq x y z
N MET A 1 45.72 29.10 27.28
CA MET A 1 44.32 29.53 27.10
C MET A 1 43.72 28.71 25.97
N CYS A 2 42.60 28.05 26.28
CA CYS A 2 41.72 27.15 25.50
C CYS A 2 42.16 26.66 24.12
N ALA A 3 42.42 25.34 24.03
CA ALA A 3 42.12 24.56 22.85
C ALA A 3 40.61 24.24 22.87
N SER A 4 39.86 24.79 21.90
CA SER A 4 38.46 24.44 21.69
C SER A 4 38.38 23.14 20.91
N LEU A 5 38.04 22.06 21.60
CA LEU A 5 37.62 20.79 21.01
C LEU A 5 36.24 20.98 20.36
N PHE A 6 36.21 21.13 19.04
CA PHE A 6 35.00 20.84 18.28
C PHE A 6 34.87 19.32 18.19
N SER A 7 34.04 18.75 19.07
CA SER A 7 33.57 17.38 18.93
C SER A 7 32.57 17.38 17.77
N LEU A 8 33.02 16.97 16.60
CA LEU A 8 32.14 16.58 15.49
C LEU A 8 31.47 15.28 15.93
N CYS A 9 30.22 15.38 16.38
CA CYS A 9 29.34 14.24 16.47
C CYS A 9 29.16 13.69 15.05
N SER A 10 29.92 12.65 14.71
CA SER A 10 29.64 11.82 13.55
C SER A 10 28.38 11.02 13.88
N GLY A 11 27.22 11.66 13.71
CA GLY A 11 25.96 10.95 13.61
C GLY A 11 26.08 10.06 12.39
N ARG A 12 26.36 8.78 12.60
CA ARG A 12 26.07 7.77 11.58
C ARG A 12 24.57 7.86 11.37
N PHE A 13 24.14 8.43 10.25
CA PHE A 13 22.89 8.04 9.64
C PHE A 13 23.04 6.55 9.35
N THR A 14 22.57 5.71 10.26
CA THR A 14 22.32 4.31 9.93
C THR A 14 21.17 4.33 8.95
N GLU A 15 21.46 3.97 7.71
CA GLU A 15 20.46 3.67 6.68
C GLU A 15 19.39 2.76 7.30
N ALA A 16 18.11 3.10 7.10
CA ALA A 16 17.01 2.27 7.56
C ALA A 16 17.16 0.85 6.99
N GLY A 17 16.80 -0.16 7.78
CA GLY A 17 16.87 -1.53 7.32
C GLY A 17 15.67 -1.87 6.44
N LEU A 18 15.91 -2.58 5.33
CA LEU A 18 14.84 -3.17 4.53
C LEU A 18 14.18 -4.32 5.30
N ILE A 19 12.86 -4.25 5.44
CA ILE A 19 12.01 -5.30 6.00
C ILE A 19 10.95 -5.73 5.00
N SER A 20 10.48 -6.97 5.14
CA SER A 20 9.33 -7.49 4.41
C SER A 20 8.19 -7.69 5.40
N LEU A 21 7.04 -7.08 5.14
CA LEU A 21 5.85 -7.26 5.96
C LEU A 21 5.14 -8.54 5.49
N ASP A 22 4.86 -9.45 6.43
CA ASP A 22 4.17 -10.72 6.20
C ASP A 22 3.10 -10.93 7.28
N PHE A 23 1.83 -10.99 6.87
CA PHE A 23 0.69 -11.16 7.77
C PHE A 23 0.34 -12.65 8.00
N THR A 24 1.01 -13.58 7.31
CA THR A 24 0.74 -15.02 7.32
C THR A 24 0.76 -15.62 8.70
N ASN A 25 1.71 -15.23 9.57
CA ASN A 25 1.84 -15.76 10.94
C ASN A 25 1.51 -14.72 12.03
N SER A 26 0.98 -13.57 11.63
CA SER A 26 0.63 -12.48 12.53
C SER A 26 -0.53 -12.79 13.50
N THR A 27 -0.61 -12.03 14.58
CA THR A 27 -1.79 -12.01 15.47
C THR A 27 -2.45 -10.64 15.42
N ALA A 28 -3.79 -10.60 15.41
CA ALA A 28 -4.53 -9.34 15.40
C ALA A 28 -5.14 -9.05 16.78
N THR A 29 -4.97 -7.82 17.26
CA THR A 29 -5.65 -7.30 18.46
C THR A 29 -6.35 -5.98 18.15
N PHE A 30 -7.38 -5.67 18.94
CA PHE A 30 -8.28 -4.54 18.77
C PHE A 30 -8.42 -3.82 20.12
N ASN A 31 -7.96 -2.58 20.20
CA ASN A 31 -7.87 -1.80 21.44
C ASN A 31 -7.23 -2.60 22.60
N GLY A 32 -6.18 -3.37 22.29
CA GLY A 32 -5.45 -4.22 23.25
C GLY A 32 -6.14 -5.56 23.61
N GLY A 33 -7.34 -5.84 23.09
CA GLY A 33 -8.04 -7.12 23.25
C GLY A 33 -7.97 -8.01 22.02
N THR A 34 -8.38 -9.28 22.15
CA THR A 34 -8.48 -10.22 21.01
C THR A 34 -9.89 -10.30 20.43
N THR A 35 -10.86 -9.63 21.05
CA THR A 35 -12.25 -9.60 20.62
C THR A 35 -12.67 -8.19 20.24
N PHE A 36 -13.46 -8.10 19.17
CA PHE A 36 -14.05 -6.84 18.71
C PHE A 36 -15.11 -6.25 19.65
N SER A 37 -15.55 -7.02 20.65
CA SER A 37 -16.56 -6.58 21.63
C SER A 37 -16.15 -5.34 22.43
N ASN A 38 -14.86 -4.97 22.40
CA ASN A 38 -14.31 -3.82 23.11
C ASN A 38 -14.47 -2.49 22.34
N LEU A 39 -15.22 -2.49 21.24
CA LEU A 39 -15.37 -1.34 20.33
C LEU A 39 -16.82 -0.86 20.35
N SER A 40 -17.13 -0.03 21.35
CA SER A 40 -18.42 0.68 21.42
C SER A 40 -18.41 1.99 20.63
N ASP A 41 -17.24 2.40 20.12
CA ASP A 41 -17.01 3.57 19.29
C ASP A 41 -15.90 3.27 18.27
N ASP A 42 -16.31 2.94 17.04
CA ASP A 42 -15.44 2.58 15.93
C ASP A 42 -14.43 3.69 15.59
N ASN A 43 -14.76 4.97 15.81
CA ASN A 43 -13.84 6.08 15.47
C ASN A 43 -12.59 6.18 16.37
N ASN A 44 -12.50 5.34 17.40
CA ASN A 44 -11.31 5.19 18.26
C ASN A 44 -10.69 3.79 18.14
N LEU A 45 -10.90 3.10 17.01
CA LEU A 45 -10.32 1.79 16.75
C LEU A 45 -8.81 1.88 16.57
N VAL A 46 -8.11 1.05 17.34
CA VAL A 46 -6.71 0.67 17.16
C VAL A 46 -6.66 -0.81 16.80
N ILE A 47 -6.11 -1.13 15.64
CA ILE A 47 -5.81 -2.50 15.22
C ILE A 47 -4.31 -2.70 15.28
N ARG A 48 -3.86 -3.81 15.86
CA ARG A 48 -2.45 -4.19 15.86
C ARG A 48 -2.27 -5.56 15.24
N TRP A 49 -1.34 -5.67 14.31
CA TRP A 49 -0.83 -6.91 13.73
C TRP A 49 0.55 -7.19 14.31
N GLY A 50 0.64 -8.23 15.12
CA GLY A 50 1.86 -8.63 15.80
C GLY A 50 2.80 -9.46 14.93
N SER A 51 4.12 -9.33 15.13
CA SER A 51 5.18 -10.10 14.47
C SER A 51 5.02 -10.15 12.94
N ILE A 52 4.84 -8.99 12.32
CA ILE A 52 4.67 -8.87 10.86
C ILE A 52 6.01 -8.74 10.11
N ALA A 53 7.10 -8.46 10.81
CA ALA A 53 8.44 -8.40 10.23
C ALA A 53 9.50 -8.61 11.32
N SER A 54 10.77 -8.67 10.91
CA SER A 54 11.91 -8.62 11.84
C SER A 54 13.01 -7.70 11.30
N LEU A 55 13.63 -6.92 12.19
CA LEU A 55 14.78 -6.08 11.90
C LEU A 55 15.88 -6.32 12.95
N GLY A 56 17.07 -6.71 12.50
CA GLY A 56 18.18 -7.02 13.41
C GLY A 56 17.88 -8.16 14.39
N GLY A 57 16.92 -9.05 14.06
CA GLY A 57 16.48 -10.15 14.92
C GLY A 57 15.45 -9.79 15.98
N ALA A 58 15.00 -8.54 16.05
CA ALA A 58 13.83 -8.13 16.84
C ALA A 58 12.58 -8.18 15.97
N ASP A 59 11.47 -8.63 16.53
CA ASP A 59 10.16 -8.60 15.86
C ASP A 59 9.65 -7.15 15.73
N ILE A 60 8.79 -6.92 14.74
CA ILE A 60 8.12 -5.63 14.50
C ILE A 60 6.61 -5.90 14.39
N ASP A 61 5.84 -4.99 15.00
CA ASP A 61 4.38 -4.96 14.88
C ASP A 61 3.95 -3.79 13.99
N LEU A 62 2.78 -3.93 13.35
CA LEU A 62 2.10 -2.83 12.67
C LEU A 62 0.86 -2.42 13.47
N VAL A 63 0.71 -1.14 13.76
CA VAL A 63 -0.46 -0.57 14.44
C VAL A 63 -1.17 0.38 13.49
N ALA A 64 -2.48 0.19 13.27
CA ALA A 64 -3.33 1.15 12.58
C ALA A 64 -4.31 1.80 13.56
N THR A 65 -4.34 3.12 13.60
CA THR A 65 -5.24 3.91 14.44
C THR A 65 -6.16 4.76 13.56
N VAL A 66 -7.45 4.77 13.86
CA VAL A 66 -8.38 5.71 13.22
C VAL A 66 -8.08 7.12 13.74
N THR A 67 -7.69 8.04 12.85
CA THR A 67 -7.27 9.41 13.19
C THR A 67 -8.14 10.50 12.56
N GLY A 68 -9.08 10.13 11.70
CA GLY A 68 -10.00 11.08 11.08
C GLY A 68 -11.01 10.42 10.14
N GLY A 69 -11.92 11.24 9.62
CA GLY A 69 -13.05 10.76 8.81
C GLY A 69 -14.14 10.12 9.67
N THR A 70 -14.85 9.15 9.11
CA THR A 70 -15.89 8.38 9.79
C THR A 70 -15.64 6.91 9.51
N TYR A 71 -15.08 6.23 10.50
CA TYR A 71 -14.93 4.79 10.48
C TYR A 71 -16.18 4.14 11.07
N GLU A 72 -16.65 3.11 10.38
CA GLU A 72 -17.67 2.20 10.86
C GLU A 72 -17.39 0.86 10.19
N ALA A 73 -17.22 -0.20 10.99
CA ALA A 73 -17.12 -1.54 10.41
C ALA A 73 -18.51 -1.96 9.90
N ASN A 74 -18.54 -2.70 8.80
CA ASN A 74 -19.75 -3.42 8.43
C ASN A 74 -19.90 -4.69 9.29
N ASN A 75 -21.09 -5.30 9.25
CA ASN A 75 -21.36 -6.59 9.90
C ASN A 75 -21.21 -6.58 11.44
N ILE A 76 -21.48 -5.45 12.09
CA ILE A 76 -21.48 -5.33 13.55
C ILE A 76 -22.83 -5.87 14.10
N GLY A 77 -22.81 -7.00 14.81
CA GLY A 77 -23.95 -7.48 15.62
C GLY A 77 -24.43 -8.92 15.36
N GLY A 78 -25.03 -9.54 16.39
CA GLY A 78 -25.59 -10.90 16.32
C GLY A 78 -24.53 -12.00 16.23
N SER A 79 -24.76 -12.99 15.35
CA SER A 79 -23.78 -14.05 15.02
C SER A 79 -22.81 -13.64 13.89
N ARG A 80 -22.80 -12.36 13.47
CA ARG A 80 -21.92 -11.87 12.40
C ARG A 80 -20.49 -11.67 12.93
N VAL A 81 -19.52 -12.00 12.08
CA VAL A 81 -18.08 -11.96 12.42
C VAL A 81 -17.50 -10.61 12.05
N HIS A 82 -16.75 -10.00 12.97
CA HIS A 82 -15.97 -8.81 12.66
C HIS A 82 -14.82 -9.18 11.72
N LEU A 83 -14.79 -8.54 10.55
CA LEU A 83 -13.86 -8.87 9.47
C LEU A 83 -12.61 -7.99 9.49
N ASN A 84 -12.16 -7.49 10.63
CA ASN A 84 -10.89 -6.76 10.73
C ASN A 84 -9.77 -7.69 11.21
N GLY A 85 -8.53 -7.24 11.13
CA GLY A 85 -7.36 -8.02 11.51
C GLY A 85 -6.86 -8.83 10.32
N LEU A 86 -7.16 -10.12 10.27
CA LEU A 86 -6.56 -11.02 9.28
C LEU A 86 -7.60 -11.60 8.32
N SER A 87 -7.30 -11.60 7.02
CA SER A 87 -8.09 -12.28 5.98
C SER A 87 -7.40 -13.54 5.51
N GLY A 88 -8.18 -14.55 5.11
CA GLY A 88 -7.69 -15.86 4.66
C GLY A 88 -8.22 -17.02 5.52
N PRO A 89 -8.29 -18.25 4.99
CA PRO A 89 -8.60 -19.43 5.80
C PRO A 89 -7.57 -19.61 6.92
N THR A 90 -8.00 -19.97 8.13
CA THR A 90 -7.09 -20.28 9.26
C THR A 90 -6.13 -21.46 8.98
N ALA A 91 -6.41 -22.25 7.95
CA ALA A 91 -5.57 -23.35 7.47
C ALA A 91 -4.82 -23.05 6.15
N ALA A 92 -4.93 -21.83 5.61
CA ALA A 92 -4.16 -21.43 4.43
C ALA A 92 -2.81 -20.85 4.85
N ASN A 93 -1.79 -21.15 4.06
CA ASN A 93 -0.41 -20.68 4.26
C ASN A 93 -0.22 -19.19 3.97
N TYR A 94 -1.30 -18.42 3.76
CA TYR A 94 -1.23 -17.00 3.40
C TYR A 94 -2.41 -16.26 4.03
N ARG A 95 -2.12 -15.17 4.74
CA ARG A 95 -3.11 -14.27 5.32
C ARG A 95 -2.74 -12.84 4.99
N PHE A 96 -3.76 -12.01 4.79
CA PHE A 96 -3.61 -10.58 4.54
C PHE A 96 -3.94 -9.80 5.80
N GLY A 97 -3.33 -8.63 5.95
CA GLY A 97 -3.92 -7.58 6.77
C GLY A 97 -5.27 -7.16 6.18
N ARG A 98 -6.24 -6.86 7.06
CA ARG A 98 -7.62 -6.59 6.65
C ARG A 98 -8.25 -5.51 7.50
N ILE A 99 -8.82 -4.51 6.82
CA ILE A 99 -9.70 -3.52 7.41
C ILE A 99 -11.08 -3.60 6.74
N ASN A 100 -12.12 -3.84 7.53
CA ASN A 100 -13.51 -3.84 7.09
C ASN A 100 -14.10 -2.44 7.22
N LEU A 101 -14.80 -1.99 6.18
CA LEU A 101 -15.42 -0.67 6.14
C LEU A 101 -16.87 -0.78 5.63
N ARG A 102 -17.78 -0.07 6.29
CA ARG A 102 -19.17 0.09 5.84
C ARG A 102 -19.27 1.02 4.63
N ALA A 103 -20.25 0.78 3.77
CA ALA A 103 -20.50 1.64 2.61
C ALA A 103 -20.83 3.08 3.02
N ASP A 104 -20.59 4.03 2.12
CA ASP A 104 -20.72 5.47 2.38
C ASP A 104 -19.88 5.93 3.60
N ARG A 105 -18.67 5.41 3.72
CA ARG A 105 -17.72 5.80 4.75
C ARG A 105 -16.34 6.03 4.16
N SER A 106 -15.58 6.88 4.86
CA SER A 106 -14.15 6.96 4.65
C SER A 106 -13.48 7.32 5.95
N ALA A 107 -12.38 6.67 6.26
CA ALA A 107 -11.63 6.89 7.48
C ALA A 107 -10.13 6.99 7.17
N ASN A 108 -9.46 7.82 7.95
CA ASN A 108 -8.01 7.93 7.94
C ASN A 108 -7.46 6.94 8.94
N PHE A 109 -6.57 6.08 8.48
CA PHE A 109 -5.82 5.14 9.29
C PHE A 109 -4.36 5.59 9.28
N THR A 110 -3.86 5.94 10.46
CA THR A 110 -2.43 6.15 10.67
C THR A 110 -1.82 4.82 11.07
N PHE A 111 -0.94 4.32 10.21
CA PHE A 111 -0.17 3.11 10.36
C PHE A 111 1.21 3.45 10.93
N THR A 112 1.65 2.70 11.94
CA THR A 112 2.95 2.88 12.59
C THR A 112 3.60 1.53 12.84
N LEU A 113 4.86 1.40 12.43
CA LEU A 113 5.74 0.27 12.79
C LEU A 113 6.27 0.50 14.21
N VAL A 114 6.09 -0.48 15.10
CA VAL A 114 6.46 -0.34 16.51
C VAL A 114 7.23 -1.56 17.03
N ASP A 115 8.01 -1.34 18.08
CA ASP A 115 8.59 -2.40 18.89
C ASP A 115 7.47 -3.16 19.64
N PRO A 116 7.41 -4.50 19.56
CA PRO A 116 6.38 -5.28 20.27
C PRO A 116 6.41 -5.09 21.78
N SER A 117 7.58 -4.80 22.36
CA SER A 117 7.77 -4.61 23.79
C SER A 117 7.44 -3.20 24.29
N ASP A 118 7.40 -2.21 23.39
CA ASP A 118 7.15 -0.81 23.69
C ASP A 118 6.47 -0.13 22.49
N SER A 119 5.16 0.10 22.59
CA SER A 119 4.36 0.63 21.47
C SER A 119 4.59 2.11 21.24
N ASP A 120 5.23 2.81 22.17
CA ASP A 120 5.63 4.22 22.01
C ASP A 120 6.97 4.31 21.25
N LYS A 121 7.63 3.18 20.99
CA LYS A 121 8.89 3.10 20.26
C LYS A 121 8.65 2.72 18.80
N GLU A 122 8.56 3.74 17.97
CA GLU A 122 8.49 3.63 16.52
C GLU A 122 9.75 2.99 15.92
N VAL A 123 9.58 2.21 14.85
CA VAL A 123 10.67 1.55 14.13
C VAL A 123 10.73 2.10 12.71
N VAL A 124 11.81 2.83 12.41
CA VAL A 124 12.08 3.37 11.06
C VAL A 124 12.69 2.27 10.19
N ALA A 125 12.09 2.00 9.03
CA ALA A 125 12.50 0.97 8.09
C ALA A 125 12.21 1.36 6.62
N ASP A 126 12.79 0.59 5.70
CA ASP A 126 12.40 0.57 4.30
C ASP A 126 11.48 -0.64 4.08
N PHE A 127 10.35 -0.46 3.40
CA PHE A 127 9.39 -1.55 3.20
C PHE A 127 8.40 -1.25 2.07
N ASN A 128 7.77 -2.31 1.56
CA ASN A 128 6.60 -2.20 0.69
C ASN A 128 5.31 -2.32 1.50
N PHE A 129 4.25 -1.66 1.04
CA PHE A 129 2.89 -1.82 1.52
C PHE A 129 1.94 -1.77 0.32
N SER A 130 1.26 -2.88 0.05
CA SER A 130 0.39 -3.05 -1.10
C SER A 130 -1.06 -3.16 -0.63
N VAL A 131 -1.96 -2.39 -1.23
CA VAL A 131 -3.41 -2.54 -1.03
C VAL A 131 -3.98 -3.25 -2.25
N LEU A 132 -4.56 -4.42 -2.01
CA LEU A 132 -5.04 -5.34 -3.03
C LEU A 132 -6.56 -5.31 -3.12
N ASP A 133 -7.06 -5.95 -4.18
CA ASP A 133 -8.48 -6.28 -4.35
C ASP A 133 -9.38 -5.05 -4.47
N LEU A 134 -8.83 -3.93 -4.95
CA LEU A 134 -9.59 -2.69 -5.12
C LEU A 134 -10.55 -2.82 -6.31
N ASP A 135 -11.83 -3.01 -5.99
CA ASP A 135 -12.90 -3.13 -6.95
C ASP A 135 -14.13 -2.25 -6.59
N THR A 136 -15.16 -2.35 -7.42
CA THR A 136 -16.46 -1.74 -7.16
C THR A 136 -17.50 -2.84 -6.89
N GLY A 137 -18.59 -2.46 -6.22
CA GLY A 137 -19.70 -3.40 -6.04
C GLY A 137 -20.29 -3.90 -7.35
N LEU A 138 -20.70 -5.18 -7.35
CA LEU A 138 -21.43 -5.80 -8.44
C LEU A 138 -22.64 -4.95 -8.84
N PHE A 139 -22.84 -4.82 -10.14
CA PHE A 139 -23.95 -4.08 -10.69
C PHE A 139 -24.66 -4.73 -11.86
N LEU A 140 -25.99 -4.77 -11.74
CA LEU A 140 -26.93 -4.95 -12.85
C LEU A 140 -27.65 -3.61 -13.09
N GLY A 141 -27.05 -2.74 -13.92
CA GLY A 141 -27.79 -1.64 -14.55
C GLY A 141 -27.67 -0.23 -13.94
N SER A 142 -26.70 0.05 -13.08
CA SER A 142 -26.47 1.42 -12.60
C SER A 142 -25.45 2.19 -13.45
N VAL A 143 -25.66 3.50 -13.54
CA VAL A 143 -24.85 4.46 -14.32
C VAL A 143 -23.98 5.36 -13.43
N THR A 144 -23.91 5.08 -12.12
CA THR A 144 -23.12 5.89 -11.18
C THR A 144 -21.72 5.29 -10.98
N PRO A 145 -20.64 6.00 -11.33
CA PRO A 145 -19.24 5.54 -11.21
C PRO A 145 -18.71 5.29 -9.78
N VAL A 146 -19.55 5.25 -8.74
CA VAL A 146 -19.09 5.26 -7.33
C VAL A 146 -19.64 4.13 -6.46
N ASN A 147 -20.38 3.18 -7.01
CA ASN A 147 -21.07 2.18 -6.20
C ASN A 147 -20.15 1.19 -5.53
N GLY A 148 -20.11 1.27 -4.20
CA GLY A 148 -19.16 0.50 -3.41
C GLY A 148 -17.76 0.63 -3.97
N MET A 149 -17.40 1.80 -4.54
CA MET A 149 -16.07 2.03 -5.08
C MET A 149 -15.09 2.03 -3.93
N GLU A 150 -14.17 1.09 -3.95
CA GLU A 150 -13.06 1.05 -3.02
C GLU A 150 -11.98 2.04 -3.46
N SER A 151 -11.42 2.74 -2.48
CA SER A 151 -10.41 3.75 -2.75
C SER A 151 -9.40 3.87 -1.63
N VAL A 152 -8.18 4.22 -2.02
CA VAL A 152 -7.04 4.47 -1.14
C VAL A 152 -6.47 5.83 -1.51
N GLN A 153 -6.17 6.64 -0.50
CA GLN A 153 -5.41 7.86 -0.67
C GLN A 153 -4.29 7.92 0.34
N LEU A 154 -3.06 8.16 -0.11
CA LEU A 154 -1.97 8.51 0.80
C LEU A 154 -2.16 9.96 1.27
N LEU A 155 -2.20 10.19 2.57
CA LEU A 155 -2.37 11.52 3.15
C LEU A 155 -1.07 12.10 3.69
N SER A 156 -0.25 11.29 4.35
CA SER A 156 1.01 11.73 4.92
C SER A 156 1.89 10.53 5.25
N GLN A 157 3.18 10.79 5.40
CA GLN A 157 4.19 9.82 5.79
C GLN A 157 5.39 10.59 6.34
N ASP A 158 6.15 9.97 7.24
CA ASP A 158 7.56 10.32 7.42
C ASP A 158 8.40 9.74 6.25
N GLY A 159 9.67 10.11 6.16
CA GLY A 159 10.56 9.62 5.11
C GLY A 159 10.13 9.98 3.68
N THR A 160 10.33 9.05 2.76
CA THR A 160 9.93 9.19 1.35
C THR A 160 9.14 7.98 0.87
N VAL A 161 8.35 8.17 -0.18
CA VAL A 161 7.52 7.11 -0.75
C VAL A 161 7.44 7.24 -2.26
N THR A 162 7.50 6.10 -2.93
CA THR A 162 7.08 5.94 -4.33
C THR A 162 5.89 4.99 -4.39
N TRP A 163 5.15 5.02 -5.48
CA TRP A 163 4.03 4.10 -5.68
C TRP A 163 3.95 3.65 -7.14
N GLU A 164 3.36 2.49 -7.34
CA GLU A 164 3.16 1.91 -8.65
C GLU A 164 1.81 1.20 -8.79
N THR A 165 1.35 1.17 -10.03
CA THR A 165 0.22 0.37 -10.53
C THR A 165 0.64 -0.22 -11.87
N THR A 166 -0.03 -1.26 -12.35
CA THR A 166 0.26 -1.80 -13.67
C THR A 166 -0.14 -0.85 -14.79
N ALA A 167 0.40 -1.06 -15.99
CA ALA A 167 0.00 -0.33 -17.20
C ALA A 167 -1.48 -0.57 -17.58
N ASN A 168 -2.06 -1.70 -17.16
CA ASN A 168 -3.46 -2.07 -17.40
C ASN A 168 -4.31 -1.94 -16.13
N THR A 169 -3.92 -1.05 -15.22
CA THR A 169 -4.59 -0.92 -13.93
C THR A 169 -6.08 -0.62 -14.09
N GLU A 170 -6.88 -1.23 -13.21
CA GLU A 170 -8.31 -0.99 -13.06
C GLU A 170 -8.57 0.07 -11.96
N LEU A 171 -7.56 0.92 -11.69
CA LEU A 171 -7.61 2.02 -10.72
C LEU A 171 -7.49 3.37 -11.45
N SER A 172 -8.29 4.34 -11.01
CA SER A 172 -8.19 5.73 -11.46
C SER A 172 -7.46 6.57 -10.43
N SER A 173 -6.50 7.38 -10.90
CA SER A 173 -5.86 8.41 -10.08
C SER A 173 -6.67 9.70 -9.94
N THR A 174 -7.85 9.74 -10.57
CA THR A 174 -8.75 10.88 -10.54
C THR A 174 -10.05 10.51 -9.84
N TYR A 175 -10.65 11.50 -9.19
CA TYR A 175 -11.94 11.36 -8.56
C TYR A 175 -13.03 12.01 -9.43
N GLN A 176 -14.12 11.28 -9.70
CA GLN A 176 -15.26 11.79 -10.49
C GLN A 176 -16.57 11.54 -9.73
N PRO A 177 -17.03 12.48 -8.89
CA PRO A 177 -18.36 12.39 -8.30
C PRO A 177 -19.38 12.77 -9.37
N THR A 178 -20.35 11.90 -9.65
CA THR A 178 -21.47 12.25 -10.56
C THR A 178 -22.70 12.77 -9.82
N THR A 179 -22.74 12.65 -8.50
CA THR A 179 -23.85 13.12 -7.66
C THR A 179 -23.35 13.56 -6.27
N PRO A 180 -23.88 14.68 -5.71
CA PRO A 180 -23.56 15.11 -4.37
C PRO A 180 -24.59 14.54 -3.38
N ALA A 181 -24.25 13.48 -2.64
CA ALA A 181 -24.83 13.18 -1.32
C ALA A 181 -24.21 11.91 -0.75
N ALA A 182 -23.29 12.06 0.20
CA ALA A 182 -22.73 10.99 1.01
C ALA A 182 -21.86 11.62 2.12
N SER A 183 -21.79 11.01 3.29
CA SER A 183 -20.78 11.32 4.33
C SER A 183 -19.33 11.21 3.81
N TRP A 184 -19.16 10.60 2.65
CA TRP A 184 -17.95 10.56 1.87
C TRP A 184 -17.60 11.93 1.25
N ALA A 185 -16.75 12.70 1.94
CA ALA A 185 -16.17 13.92 1.38
C ALA A 185 -15.25 13.60 0.17
N PRO A 186 -15.26 14.39 -0.91
CA PRO A 186 -14.33 14.17 -2.02
C PRO A 186 -12.86 14.21 -1.52
N PRO A 187 -11.98 13.35 -2.04
CA PRO A 187 -10.56 13.42 -1.72
C PRO A 187 -9.95 14.71 -2.29
N VAL A 188 -9.08 15.35 -1.50
CA VAL A 188 -8.24 16.44 -1.99
C VAL A 188 -6.99 15.82 -2.62
N ILE A 189 -6.92 15.77 -3.94
CA ILE A 189 -5.83 15.10 -4.66
C ILE A 189 -4.70 16.12 -4.90
N THR A 190 -3.50 15.78 -4.44
CA THR A 190 -2.28 16.56 -4.71
C THR A 190 -1.16 15.64 -5.19
N PRO A 191 -0.10 16.16 -5.84
CA PRO A 191 1.03 15.32 -6.26
C PRO A 191 1.68 14.54 -5.11
N THR A 192 1.56 15.01 -3.86
CA THR A 192 2.09 14.36 -2.66
C THR A 192 1.05 13.54 -1.89
N GLN A 193 -0.21 13.54 -2.35
CA GLN A 193 -1.31 12.79 -1.75
C GLN A 193 -2.10 12.05 -2.85
N PRO A 194 -1.46 11.08 -3.53
CA PRO A 194 -2.07 10.34 -4.62
C PRO A 194 -3.31 9.57 -4.15
N PHE A 195 -4.31 9.55 -5.02
CA PHE A 195 -5.56 8.82 -4.85
C PHE A 195 -5.63 7.69 -5.84
N PHE A 196 -6.25 6.57 -5.47
CA PHE A 196 -6.54 5.42 -6.31
C PHE A 196 -7.95 4.95 -6.02
N GLY A 197 -8.84 5.00 -7.00
CA GLY A 197 -10.22 4.52 -6.89
C GLY A 197 -10.51 3.45 -7.93
N ALA A 198 -11.19 2.37 -7.52
CA ALA A 198 -11.53 1.28 -8.41
C ALA A 198 -12.46 1.72 -9.56
N THR A 199 -12.28 1.13 -10.74
CA THR A 199 -13.11 1.43 -11.93
C THR A 199 -13.95 0.27 -12.45
N THR A 200 -13.71 -0.94 -11.92
CA THR A 200 -14.31 -2.18 -12.44
C THR A 200 -15.01 -2.93 -11.31
N SER A 201 -16.09 -3.64 -11.62
CA SER A 201 -16.79 -4.46 -10.62
C SER A 201 -16.00 -5.72 -10.25
N GLY A 202 -16.03 -6.03 -8.96
CA GLY A 202 -15.61 -7.32 -8.44
C GLY A 202 -16.67 -8.39 -8.59
N THR A 203 -16.30 -9.65 -8.40
CA THR A 203 -17.21 -10.80 -8.45
C THR A 203 -17.09 -11.73 -7.24
N GLY A 204 -16.13 -11.50 -6.34
CA GLY A 204 -15.80 -12.40 -5.24
C GLY A 204 -14.85 -13.55 -5.61
N ALA A 205 -14.82 -13.96 -6.88
CA ALA A 205 -13.93 -15.03 -7.38
C ALA A 205 -12.51 -14.52 -7.69
N ASP A 206 -12.41 -13.22 -7.88
CA ASP A 206 -11.27 -12.38 -8.16
C ASP A 206 -10.46 -12.01 -6.91
N ASN A 207 -10.98 -12.24 -5.70
CA ASN A 207 -10.26 -11.91 -4.48
C ASN A 207 -8.96 -12.72 -4.35
N PRO A 208 -7.84 -12.08 -3.97
CA PRO A 208 -6.56 -12.74 -3.82
C PRO A 208 -6.59 -13.76 -2.69
N ARG A 209 -5.85 -14.85 -2.90
CA ARG A 209 -5.69 -15.93 -1.91
C ARG A 209 -4.24 -16.13 -1.46
N ASP A 210 -3.31 -15.60 -2.24
CA ASP A 210 -1.87 -15.71 -2.05
C ASP A 210 -1.25 -14.38 -2.55
N PRO A 211 -0.67 -13.55 -1.66
CA PRO A 211 -0.06 -12.27 -2.03
C PRO A 211 1.12 -12.46 -3.01
N LEU A 212 1.78 -13.63 -2.98
CA LEU A 212 2.96 -13.94 -3.80
C LEU A 212 2.59 -14.68 -5.09
N ASN A 213 1.30 -14.90 -5.35
CA ASN A 213 0.83 -15.56 -6.57
C ASN A 213 -0.52 -14.96 -7.04
N LEU A 214 -0.45 -13.70 -7.49
CA LEU A 214 -1.59 -12.97 -8.01
C LEU A 214 -1.79 -13.23 -9.51
N THR A 215 -3.05 -13.28 -9.94
CA THR A 215 -3.42 -13.22 -11.36
C THR A 215 -3.25 -11.80 -11.92
N ASP A 216 -3.12 -11.66 -13.24
CA ASP A 216 -3.02 -10.32 -13.88
C ASP A 216 -4.15 -9.37 -13.46
N GLN A 217 -5.38 -9.88 -13.33
CA GLN A 217 -6.52 -9.09 -12.89
C GLN A 217 -6.35 -8.59 -11.44
N GLN A 218 -5.87 -9.44 -10.53
CA GLN A 218 -5.61 -9.07 -9.14
C GLN A 218 -4.48 -8.02 -9.03
N ILE A 219 -3.43 -8.15 -9.84
CA ILE A 219 -2.34 -7.17 -9.89
C ILE A 219 -2.86 -5.83 -10.45
N ASN A 220 -3.72 -5.84 -11.48
CA ASN A 220 -4.30 -4.61 -12.04
C ASN A 220 -5.18 -3.84 -11.03
N ARG A 221 -5.63 -4.49 -9.95
CA ARG A 221 -6.42 -3.91 -8.85
C ARG A 221 -5.62 -3.68 -7.58
N THR A 222 -4.29 -3.66 -7.70
CA THR A 222 -3.38 -3.41 -6.59
C THR A 222 -2.67 -2.08 -6.80
N VAL A 223 -2.50 -1.34 -5.71
CA VAL A 223 -1.53 -0.25 -5.63
C VAL A 223 -0.47 -0.62 -4.60
N SER A 224 0.80 -0.50 -4.98
CA SER A 224 1.95 -0.79 -4.12
C SER A 224 2.69 0.49 -3.79
N PHE A 225 2.93 0.73 -2.51
CA PHE A 225 3.74 1.83 -2.00
C PHE A 225 5.09 1.29 -1.53
N SER A 226 6.18 1.93 -1.93
CA SER A 226 7.54 1.64 -1.44
C SER A 226 8.00 2.80 -0.58
N PHE A 227 8.10 2.55 0.72
CA PHE A 227 8.49 3.51 1.73
C PHE A 227 9.98 3.39 2.05
N GLN A 228 10.63 4.54 2.26
CA GLN A 228 12.03 4.64 2.68
C GLN A 228 12.15 5.55 3.89
N ASP A 229 13.00 5.17 4.84
CA ASP A 229 13.20 5.89 6.12
C ASP A 229 11.85 6.23 6.79
N THR A 230 10.92 5.28 6.78
CA THR A 230 9.53 5.50 7.22
C THR A 230 9.23 4.63 8.45
N SER A 231 8.54 5.20 9.42
CA SER A 231 7.92 4.46 10.53
C SER A 231 6.41 4.63 10.54
N THR A 232 5.91 5.77 10.03
CA THR A 232 4.52 6.17 10.15
C THR A 232 3.99 6.74 8.85
N PHE A 233 2.85 6.23 8.40
CA PHE A 233 2.13 6.73 7.23
C PHE A 233 0.63 6.74 7.47
N THR A 234 -0.12 7.56 6.75
CA THR A 234 -1.56 7.68 6.87
C THR A 234 -2.22 7.44 5.53
N LEU A 235 -3.08 6.43 5.47
CA LEU A 235 -3.95 6.17 4.34
C LEU A 235 -5.38 6.56 4.68
N ARG A 236 -6.07 7.22 3.77
CA ARG A 236 -7.53 7.29 3.78
C ARG A 236 -8.08 6.12 2.99
N LEU A 237 -8.84 5.25 3.67
CA LEU A 237 -9.62 4.20 3.04
C LEU A 237 -11.05 4.73 2.85
N GLY A 238 -11.60 4.56 1.65
CA GLY A 238 -12.93 5.04 1.32
C GLY A 238 -13.74 4.00 0.58
N LEU A 239 -14.97 3.79 1.03
CA LEU A 239 -15.95 2.96 0.35
C LEU A 239 -17.14 3.83 -0.06
N GLY A 240 -17.33 3.98 -1.37
CA GLY A 240 -18.45 4.73 -1.94
C GLY A 240 -19.81 4.17 -1.52
N PRO A 241 -20.89 4.95 -1.70
CA PRO A 241 -22.25 4.50 -1.39
C PRO A 241 -22.61 3.26 -2.22
N VAL A 242 -23.51 2.41 -1.73
CA VAL A 242 -24.01 1.24 -2.49
C VAL A 242 -25.48 1.44 -2.84
N ASP A 243 -25.87 1.15 -4.09
CA ASP A 243 -27.26 1.26 -4.55
C ASP A 243 -28.17 0.25 -3.82
N GLY A 244 -29.42 0.65 -3.58
CA GLY A 244 -30.46 -0.21 -3.00
C GLY A 244 -30.63 -0.08 -1.49
N ASP A 245 -29.55 0.15 -0.74
CA ASP A 245 -29.54 0.75 0.60
C ASP A 245 -28.07 0.99 1.01
N ALA A 246 -27.66 2.25 1.18
CA ALA A 246 -26.29 2.58 1.61
C ALA A 246 -25.94 1.98 3.00
N ASN A 247 -26.95 1.48 3.73
CA ASN A 247 -26.81 0.95 5.06
C ASN A 247 -26.47 -0.54 5.16
N ASP A 248 -26.59 -1.34 4.09
CA ASP A 248 -26.46 -2.81 4.15
C ASP A 248 -25.19 -3.35 3.46
N GLY A 249 -24.32 -2.43 3.00
CA GLY A 249 -23.09 -2.75 2.28
C GLY A 249 -21.82 -2.60 3.13
N GLY A 250 -20.79 -3.34 2.75
CA GLY A 250 -19.43 -3.14 3.23
C GLY A 250 -18.43 -3.99 2.46
N ARG A 251 -17.16 -3.66 2.63
CA ARG A 251 -16.04 -4.29 1.93
C ARG A 251 -14.83 -4.44 2.84
N ASN A 252 -13.84 -5.20 2.36
CA ASN A 252 -12.60 -5.47 3.08
C ASN A 252 -11.43 -4.96 2.27
N PHE A 253 -10.69 -4.00 2.81
CA PHE A 253 -9.41 -3.59 2.27
C PHE A 253 -8.38 -4.62 2.69
N LEU A 254 -7.80 -5.31 1.72
CA LEU A 254 -6.74 -6.29 1.92
C LEU A 254 -5.39 -5.65 1.68
N PHE A 255 -4.42 -5.96 2.52
CA PHE A 255 -3.06 -5.47 2.33
C PHE A 255 -2.00 -6.47 2.77
N ASP A 256 -0.84 -6.34 2.16
CA ASP A 256 0.36 -7.09 2.46
C ASP A 256 1.61 -6.24 2.20
N GLY A 257 2.79 -6.69 2.60
CA GLY A 257 4.04 -6.01 2.28
C GLY A 257 4.41 -6.20 0.82
N ASP A 258 5.02 -7.35 0.54
CA ASP A 258 5.43 -7.75 -0.80
C ASP A 258 4.30 -8.51 -1.51
N VAL A 259 4.00 -8.09 -2.73
CA VAL A 259 3.11 -8.82 -3.64
C VAL A 259 3.92 -9.31 -4.84
N ALA A 260 3.43 -10.36 -5.51
CA ALA A 260 4.04 -10.86 -6.74
C ALA A 260 4.28 -9.68 -7.70
N ALA A 261 5.56 -9.41 -8.00
CA ALA A 261 5.95 -8.26 -8.80
C ALA A 261 5.25 -8.27 -10.17
N VAL A 262 4.89 -7.07 -10.62
CA VAL A 262 4.53 -6.78 -12.00
C VAL A 262 5.68 -7.28 -12.88
N PRO A 263 5.47 -8.24 -13.82
CA PRO A 263 6.46 -8.45 -14.86
C PRO A 263 6.56 -7.14 -15.64
N GLU A 264 7.68 -6.43 -15.49
CA GLU A 264 8.02 -5.22 -16.25
C GLU A 264 7.55 -5.37 -17.70
N PRO A 265 6.87 -4.36 -18.30
CA PRO A 265 6.63 -4.41 -19.74
C PRO A 265 7.99 -4.55 -20.40
N ALA A 266 8.19 -5.68 -21.10
CA ALA A 266 9.46 -5.97 -21.74
C ALA A 266 9.88 -4.74 -22.54
N SER A 267 10.90 -4.03 -22.04
CA SER A 267 11.46 -2.88 -22.72
C SER A 267 11.83 -3.37 -24.11
N ILE A 268 11.07 -2.96 -25.13
CA ILE A 268 11.50 -3.11 -26.52
C ILE A 268 12.76 -2.28 -26.61
N THR A 269 13.88 -2.96 -26.44
CA THR A 269 15.19 -2.43 -26.76
C THR A 269 15.17 -2.31 -28.27
N VAL A 270 14.81 -1.12 -28.78
CA VAL A 270 15.02 -0.78 -30.17
C VAL A 270 16.53 -0.79 -30.37
N PHE A 271 17.06 -1.92 -30.85
CA PHE A 271 18.42 -1.95 -31.38
C PHE A 271 18.43 -1.00 -32.58
N SER A 272 18.93 0.20 -32.35
CA SER A 272 19.37 1.08 -33.42
C SER A 272 20.51 0.37 -34.17
N LEU A 273 20.14 -0.39 -35.20
CA LEU A 273 21.02 -0.79 -36.28
C LEU A 273 21.49 0.49 -36.97
N LEU A 274 22.68 0.97 -36.64
CA LEU A 274 23.64 1.64 -37.52
C LEU A 274 24.65 2.44 -36.68
N ALA A 275 25.75 1.80 -36.31
CA ALA A 275 27.06 2.44 -36.35
C ALA A 275 28.17 1.40 -36.14
N THR A 276 29.28 1.63 -36.83
CA THR A 276 30.61 1.02 -36.64
C THR A 276 30.89 -0.33 -37.30
N SER A 277 30.99 -0.31 -38.63
CA SER A 277 32.12 -0.98 -39.29
C SER A 277 33.17 0.07 -39.64
N ILE A 278 34.29 0.08 -38.90
CA ILE A 278 35.66 0.38 -39.33
C ILE A 278 36.48 0.47 -38.03
N LEU A 279 37.20 -0.60 -37.71
CA LEU A 279 38.51 -0.55 -37.05
C LEU A 279 39.07 -1.97 -36.97
N LEU A 280 39.62 -2.46 -38.08
CA LEU A 280 40.62 -3.52 -38.05
C LEU A 280 42.00 -2.88 -38.17
N TRP A 281 42.70 -2.94 -37.05
CA TRP A 281 44.06 -2.51 -36.85
C TRP A 281 45.02 -3.46 -37.58
N ARG A 282 45.89 -2.93 -38.45
CA ARG A 282 47.12 -3.65 -38.84
C ARG A 282 48.31 -2.70 -38.85
N ARG A 283 49.12 -2.82 -37.79
CA ARG A 283 50.48 -2.30 -37.67
C ARG A 283 51.31 -2.58 -38.93
N ARG A 284 52.02 -1.56 -39.45
CA ARG A 284 53.45 -1.64 -39.83
C ARG A 284 54.03 -0.26 -40.20
N ARG A 285 54.91 0.20 -39.31
CA ARG A 285 56.22 0.86 -39.53
C ARG A 285 56.35 1.99 -40.56
N HIS A 286 56.80 3.14 -40.05
CA HIS A 286 57.77 4.08 -40.64
C HIS A 286 58.09 3.94 -42.14
N ARG A 287 57.87 5.01 -42.90
CA ARG A 287 58.94 5.72 -43.61
C ARG A 287 58.48 7.12 -44.08
N SER A 288 59.49 7.98 -44.09
CA SER A 288 59.55 9.43 -44.18
C SER A 288 58.93 10.09 -45.43
N ALA A 289 58.84 11.44 -45.31
CA ALA A 289 58.93 12.49 -46.34
C ALA A 289 57.58 13.07 -46.81
N ILE A 290 57.41 14.38 -47.09
CA ILE A 290 58.17 15.63 -46.95
C ILE A 290 57.09 16.74 -47.01
N ILE A 291 57.31 17.85 -46.31
CA ILE A 291 56.50 19.09 -46.35
C ILE A 291 56.77 19.85 -47.67
N CYS A 292 55.71 20.38 -48.27
CA CYS A 292 55.60 21.58 -49.11
C CYS A 292 56.79 21.99 -50.00
N GLN A 293 56.54 22.06 -51.32
CA GLN A 293 56.36 23.34 -52.01
C GLN A 293 55.12 23.26 -52.89
#